data_AF-A0A843I120-F1
#
_entry.id   AF-A0A843I120-F1
#
_cell.length_a   1.000
_cell.length_b   1.000
_cell.length_c   1.000
_cell.angle_alpha   90.00
_cell.angle_beta   90.00
_cell.angle_gamma   90.00
#
_symmetry.space_group_name_H-M   'P 1'
#
loop_
_entity.id
_entity.type
_entity.pdbx_description
1 polymer ?
#
loop_
_entity_poly.entity_id
_entity_poly.type
_entity_poly.pdbx_seq_one_letter_code
_entity_poly.pdbx_strand_id
1 'polypeptide(L)'
;IEVRRRGRQGPVPLGPMPYESALEAAVPLMKARARRKSPEDALRPNCPKASSGDKRFKRGNPFAQMRLLTDLLTLSAVLRSVAVDLYRLGQDIRLMYSGPFAGLGEVDLPGQGEIAGSSIMPGKTNPVTVEAAMLAAAQVAGLDHANQMASMYGEFELAMGIPLVGYNVVEQMKLLSEALRKMSTVVGDIRPNAERMRRQAESSPAIAAVLAARLGYDAAAKIAREIAAGVPAADALRRLGYEVDLEELAGLRRRANR
;
A
#
# COMPACT_ATOMS: atom_id res chain seq x y z
N ILE A 1 34.84 15.44 -41.75
CA ILE A 1 33.42 15.06 -41.76
C ILE A 1 32.86 15.36 -40.39
N GLU A 2 32.05 16.42 -40.28
CA GLU A 2 31.32 16.79 -39.06
C GLU A 2 30.34 15.69 -38.65
N VAL A 3 30.29 15.38 -37.35
CA VAL A 3 29.15 14.68 -36.74
C VAL A 3 28.67 15.50 -35.55
N ARG A 4 27.56 16.22 -35.78
CA ARG A 4 26.77 16.94 -34.78
C ARG A 4 26.36 16.00 -33.64
N ARG A 5 26.79 16.29 -32.41
CA ARG A 5 26.24 15.67 -31.19
C ARG A 5 24.86 16.24 -30.91
N ARG A 6 23.82 15.40 -30.92
CA ARG A 6 22.51 15.69 -30.32
C ARG A 6 22.72 15.95 -28.82
N GLY A 7 22.15 17.04 -28.33
CA GLY A 7 22.27 17.49 -26.94
C GLY A 7 21.85 16.43 -25.94
N ARG A 8 22.79 16.04 -25.07
CA ARG A 8 22.48 15.43 -23.78
C ARG A 8 21.93 16.52 -22.88
N GLN A 9 20.65 16.46 -22.54
CA GLN A 9 20.17 17.10 -21.31
C GLN A 9 20.85 16.35 -20.16
N GLY A 10 21.79 17.02 -19.48
CA GLY A 10 22.35 16.52 -18.23
C GLY A 10 21.27 16.46 -17.13
N PRO A 11 21.55 15.80 -16.01
CA PRO A 11 20.62 15.77 -14.87
C PRO A 11 20.33 17.21 -14.44
N VAL A 12 19.04 17.56 -14.38
CA VAL A 12 18.59 18.81 -13.75
C VAL A 12 19.00 18.71 -12.27
N PRO A 13 19.85 19.59 -11.75
CA PRO A 13 20.19 19.55 -10.35
C PRO A 13 18.93 19.91 -9.55
N LEU A 14 18.43 18.97 -8.76
CA LEU A 14 17.52 19.25 -7.65
C LEU A 14 18.33 19.99 -6.58
N GLY A 15 18.56 21.28 -6.81
CA GLY A 15 19.05 22.17 -5.77
C GLY A 15 17.99 22.29 -4.65
N PRO A 16 18.39 22.56 -3.40
CA PRO A 16 17.44 22.83 -2.34
C PRO A 16 16.54 24.00 -2.78
N MET A 17 15.23 23.81 -2.81
CA MET A 17 14.32 24.94 -2.96
C MET A 17 14.60 25.90 -1.80
N PRO A 18 14.99 27.16 -2.05
CA PRO A 18 15.28 28.08 -0.96
C PRO A 18 13.95 28.46 -0.33
N TYR A 19 13.66 27.88 0.83
CA TYR A 19 12.52 28.22 1.68
C TYR A 19 12.42 29.75 1.91
N GLU A 20 13.56 30.43 1.92
CA GLU A 20 13.69 31.89 2.05
C GLU A 20 13.08 32.66 0.87
N SER A 21 13.26 32.23 -0.37
CA SER A 21 12.76 32.99 -1.54
C SER A 21 11.23 32.93 -1.67
N ALA A 22 10.62 31.82 -1.28
CA ALA A 22 9.17 31.67 -1.22
C ALA A 22 8.54 32.51 -0.09
N LEU A 23 9.23 32.61 1.06
CA LEU A 23 8.81 33.44 2.18
C LEU A 23 8.96 34.94 1.89
N GLU A 24 10.09 35.36 1.31
CA GLU A 24 10.33 36.76 0.94
C GLU A 24 9.30 37.29 -0.07
N ALA A 25 8.85 36.44 -1.00
CA ALA A 25 7.79 36.78 -1.94
C ALA A 25 6.38 36.85 -1.28
N ALA A 26 6.12 36.02 -0.27
CA ALA A 26 4.80 35.92 0.36
C ALA A 26 4.52 37.04 1.39
N VAL A 27 5.55 37.51 2.11
CA VAL A 27 5.39 38.49 3.20
C VAL A 27 4.81 39.84 2.76
N PRO A 28 5.23 40.48 1.66
CA PRO A 28 4.66 41.74 1.19
C PRO A 28 3.18 41.60 0.78
N LEU A 29 2.82 40.47 0.15
CA LEU A 29 1.45 40.16 -0.27
C LEU A 29 0.53 39.94 0.94
N MET A 30 1.03 39.29 2.00
CA MET A 30 0.29 39.15 3.26
C MET A 30 0.10 40.50 3.97
N LYS A 31 1.14 41.35 4.01
CA LYS A 31 1.07 42.70 4.60
C LYS A 31 0.13 43.64 3.84
N ALA A 32 0.09 43.56 2.51
CA ALA A 32 -0.83 44.36 1.69
C ALA A 32 -2.29 43.94 1.86
N ARG A 33 -2.54 42.65 2.14
CA ARG A 33 -3.88 42.09 2.36
C ARG A 33 -4.46 42.42 3.74
N ALA A 34 -3.59 42.57 4.74
CA ALA A 34 -3.99 42.93 6.11
C ALA A 34 -4.51 44.37 6.25
N ARG A 35 -4.07 45.31 5.41
CA ARG A 35 -4.40 46.75 5.52
C ARG A 35 -5.75 47.16 4.90
N ARG A 36 -6.49 46.26 4.25
CA ARG A 36 -7.67 46.60 3.41
C ARG A 36 -9.04 46.18 3.97
N LYS A 37 -9.13 45.61 5.17
CA LYS A 37 -10.41 45.11 5.68
C LYS A 37 -10.92 45.95 6.84
N SER A 38 -12.14 46.48 6.71
CA SER A 38 -12.92 46.97 7.85
C SER A 38 -13.16 45.82 8.84
N PRO A 39 -13.45 46.08 10.13
CA PRO A 39 -13.73 45.03 11.11
C PRO A 39 -14.86 44.08 10.67
N GLU A 40 -15.88 44.61 9.99
CA GLU A 40 -16.97 43.82 9.42
C GLU A 40 -16.53 42.99 8.19
N ASP A 41 -15.62 43.50 7.36
CA ASP A 41 -15.06 42.79 6.20
C ASP A 41 -14.00 41.74 6.57
N ALA A 42 -13.41 41.83 7.76
CA ALA A 42 -12.55 40.80 8.35
C ALA A 42 -13.35 39.53 8.70
N LEU A 43 -14.58 39.72 9.20
CA LEU A 43 -15.53 38.65 9.50
C LEU A 43 -16.24 38.13 8.24
N ARG A 44 -16.29 38.92 7.16
CA ARG A 44 -16.73 38.45 5.84
C ARG A 44 -15.64 37.61 5.18
N PRO A 45 -15.88 36.33 4.87
CA PRO A 45 -14.85 35.46 4.32
C PRO A 45 -14.59 35.85 2.88
N ASN A 46 -13.31 35.97 2.52
CA ASN A 46 -12.88 35.94 1.13
C ASN A 46 -12.84 34.47 0.65
N CYS A 47 -13.96 33.76 0.80
CA CYS A 47 -14.18 32.57 0.01
C CYS A 47 -14.51 33.08 -1.40
N PRO A 48 -13.89 32.57 -2.47
CA PRO A 48 -14.45 32.76 -3.80
C PRO A 48 -15.93 32.41 -3.68
N LYS A 49 -16.84 33.33 -4.07
CA LYS A 49 -18.26 32.98 -4.24
C LYS A 49 -18.23 31.68 -5.02
N ALA A 50 -18.80 30.61 -4.45
CA ALA A 50 -18.79 29.28 -5.05
C ALA A 50 -19.14 29.42 -6.54
N SER A 51 -18.13 29.42 -7.39
CA SER A 51 -18.28 29.62 -8.83
C SER A 51 -18.65 28.31 -9.51
N SER A 52 -18.74 27.24 -8.72
CA SER A 52 -19.39 25.99 -9.05
C SER A 52 -20.56 25.84 -8.08
N GLY A 53 -21.76 25.60 -8.61
CA GLY A 53 -23.00 25.42 -7.84
C GLY A 53 -23.03 24.15 -6.98
N ASP A 54 -21.89 23.75 -6.41
CA ASP A 54 -21.75 22.57 -5.60
C ASP A 54 -22.23 22.85 -4.16
N LYS A 55 -23.52 22.64 -3.95
CA LYS A 55 -24.22 22.79 -2.66
C LYS A 55 -23.77 21.78 -1.58
N ARG A 56 -22.74 20.97 -1.82
CA ARG A 56 -22.36 19.83 -0.95
C ARG A 56 -21.55 20.19 0.30
N PHE A 57 -20.94 21.37 0.39
CA PHE A 57 -20.13 21.76 1.55
C PHE A 57 -20.78 22.87 2.37
N LYS A 58 -21.33 22.51 3.53
CA LYS A 58 -21.76 23.49 4.54
C LYS A 58 -20.54 24.03 5.27
N ARG A 59 -20.46 25.35 5.40
CA ARG A 59 -19.36 26.00 6.11
C ARG A 59 -19.45 25.70 7.62
N GLY A 60 -18.35 25.19 8.19
CA GLY A 60 -18.22 24.94 9.62
C GLY A 60 -18.01 26.22 10.44
N ASN A 61 -17.81 26.05 11.75
CA ASN A 61 -17.49 27.15 12.65
C ASN A 61 -16.10 27.73 12.31
N PRO A 62 -15.98 29.03 11.99
CA PRO A 62 -14.72 29.63 11.56
C PRO A 62 -13.63 29.61 12.65
N PHE A 63 -14.00 29.71 13.94
CA PHE A 63 -13.05 29.62 15.05
C PHE A 63 -12.45 28.22 15.15
N ALA A 64 -13.28 27.18 14.99
CA ALA A 64 -12.80 25.81 14.97
C ALA A 64 -11.85 25.56 13.79
N GLN A 65 -12.16 26.09 12.61
CA GLN A 65 -11.33 25.94 11.41
C GLN A 65 -9.98 26.65 11.47
N MET A 66 -9.88 27.76 12.21
CA MET A 66 -8.60 28.45 12.42
C MET A 66 -7.75 27.77 13.49
N ARG A 67 -8.39 27.17 14.50
CA ARG A 67 -7.73 26.60 15.68
C ARG A 67 -7.33 25.14 15.52
N LEU A 68 -8.13 24.34 14.81
CA LEU A 68 -7.99 22.88 14.78
C LEU A 68 -7.76 22.36 13.36
N LEU A 69 -6.81 21.43 13.22
CA LEU A 69 -6.50 20.73 11.96
C LEU A 69 -7.13 19.34 11.88
N THR A 70 -8.23 19.11 12.61
CA THR A 70 -8.88 17.81 12.76
C THR A 70 -9.27 17.17 11.42
N ASP A 71 -9.75 17.96 10.47
CA ASP A 71 -10.13 17.46 9.14
C ASP A 71 -8.91 16.91 8.39
N LEU A 72 -7.78 17.62 8.45
CA LEU A 72 -6.53 17.21 7.81
C LEU A 72 -5.90 16.00 8.51
N LEU A 73 -5.96 15.95 9.85
CA LEU A 73 -5.54 14.77 10.62
C LEU A 73 -6.38 13.54 10.28
N THR A 74 -7.70 13.72 10.16
CA THR A 74 -8.60 12.61 9.84
C THR A 74 -8.30 12.07 8.43
N LEU A 75 -8.07 12.96 7.47
CA LEU A 75 -7.62 12.58 6.14
C LEU A 75 -6.27 11.84 6.19
N SER A 76 -5.29 12.36 6.93
CA SER A 76 -3.97 11.74 7.09
C SER A 76 -4.07 10.33 7.68
N ALA A 77 -4.94 10.12 8.68
CA ALA A 77 -5.17 8.83 9.31
C ALA A 77 -5.83 7.82 8.36
N VAL A 78 -6.74 8.27 7.49
CA VAL A 78 -7.33 7.42 6.44
C VAL A 78 -6.26 7.00 5.43
N LEU A 79 -5.43 7.94 4.97
CA LEU A 79 -4.31 7.65 4.06
C LEU A 79 -3.33 6.65 4.69
N ARG A 80 -2.95 6.85 5.96
CA ARG A 80 -2.14 5.90 6.72
C ARG A 80 -2.76 4.51 6.75
N SER A 81 -4.07 4.39 6.95
CA SER A 81 -4.74 3.09 7.01
C SER A 81 -4.60 2.34 5.69
N VAL A 82 -4.80 3.03 4.56
CA VAL A 82 -4.55 2.47 3.22
C VAL A 82 -3.07 2.07 3.04
N ALA A 83 -2.14 2.86 3.57
CA ALA A 83 -0.71 2.54 3.52
C ALA A 83 -0.38 1.24 4.29
N VAL A 84 -0.97 1.04 5.48
CA VAL A 84 -0.79 -0.19 6.26
C VAL A 84 -1.29 -1.41 5.50
N ASP A 85 -2.46 -1.32 4.87
CA ASP A 85 -3.02 -2.41 4.06
C ASP A 85 -2.14 -2.70 2.83
N LEU A 86 -1.65 -1.66 2.15
CA LEU A 86 -0.72 -1.80 1.03
C LEU A 86 0.58 -2.49 1.45
N TYR A 87 1.13 -2.13 2.62
CA TYR A 87 2.33 -2.77 3.15
C TYR A 87 2.10 -4.26 3.41
N ARG A 88 0.96 -4.61 4.03
CA ARG A 88 0.59 -5.99 4.33
C ARG A 88 0.42 -6.82 3.06
N LEU A 89 -0.25 -6.27 2.04
CA LEU A 89 -0.42 -6.88 0.72
C LEU A 89 0.95 -7.13 0.07
N GLY A 90 1.84 -6.14 0.11
CA GLY A 90 3.19 -6.27 -0.43
C GLY A 90 3.98 -7.40 0.23
N GLN A 91 3.83 -7.59 1.54
CA GLN A 91 4.48 -8.70 2.26
C GLN A 91 3.97 -10.07 1.80
N ASP A 92 2.66 -10.22 1.59
CA ASP A 92 2.10 -11.49 1.08
C ASP A 92 2.65 -11.80 -0.32
N ILE A 93 2.64 -10.83 -1.22
CA ILE A 93 3.16 -11.00 -2.58
C ILE A 93 4.64 -11.41 -2.56
N ARG A 94 5.47 -10.74 -1.74
CA ARG A 94 6.89 -11.06 -1.62
C ARG A 94 7.12 -12.47 -1.07
N LEU A 95 6.32 -12.88 -0.09
CA LEU A 95 6.45 -14.21 0.50
C LEU A 95 6.02 -15.29 -0.49
N MET A 96 4.88 -15.12 -1.17
CA MET A 96 4.41 -16.04 -2.22
C MET A 96 5.40 -16.13 -3.39
N TYR A 97 6.08 -15.04 -3.74
CA TYR A 97 7.10 -14.99 -4.80
C TYR A 97 8.46 -15.57 -4.38
N SER A 98 8.73 -15.73 -3.08
CA SER A 98 10.05 -16.16 -2.58
C SER A 98 10.49 -17.50 -3.19
N GLY A 99 11.73 -17.61 -3.68
CA GLY A 99 12.20 -18.83 -4.33
C GLY A 99 13.33 -18.58 -5.34
N PRO A 100 13.46 -19.40 -6.39
CA PRO A 100 12.53 -20.46 -6.80
C PRO A 100 12.66 -21.76 -5.98
N PHE A 101 13.87 -22.13 -5.54
CA PHE A 101 14.13 -23.43 -4.92
C PHE A 101 14.02 -23.45 -3.39
N ALA A 102 14.36 -22.33 -2.73
CA ALA A 102 14.48 -22.24 -1.27
C ALA A 102 13.44 -21.29 -0.62
N GLY A 103 12.25 -21.18 -1.22
CA GLY A 103 11.16 -20.32 -0.74
C GLY A 103 9.78 -20.98 -0.91
N LEU A 104 8.70 -20.17 -0.94
CA LEU A 104 7.34 -20.68 -1.19
C LEU A 104 7.02 -20.87 -2.67
N GLY A 105 7.45 -19.92 -3.52
CA GLY A 105 7.26 -19.83 -4.98
C GLY A 105 5.89 -20.27 -5.48
N GLU A 106 4.85 -19.85 -4.77
CA GLU A 106 3.44 -20.08 -5.08
C GLU A 106 2.99 -19.24 -6.28
N VAL A 107 3.62 -18.08 -6.50
CA VAL A 107 3.33 -17.20 -7.61
C VAL A 107 4.61 -16.80 -8.34
N ASP A 108 4.46 -16.48 -9.62
CA ASP A 108 5.48 -15.87 -10.46
C ASP A 108 5.04 -14.47 -10.88
N LEU A 109 6.03 -13.61 -11.17
CA LEU A 109 5.87 -12.19 -11.53
C LEU A 109 6.70 -11.87 -12.78
N PRO A 110 6.25 -12.29 -13.99
CA PRO A 110 7.05 -12.18 -15.21
C PRO A 110 7.58 -10.78 -15.50
N GLY A 111 6.74 -9.75 -15.33
CA GLY A 111 7.10 -8.35 -15.53
C GLY A 111 8.05 -7.76 -14.49
N GLN A 112 8.28 -8.45 -13.36
CA GLN A 112 9.37 -8.12 -12.43
C GLN A 112 10.66 -8.91 -12.72
N GLY A 113 10.55 -10.03 -13.44
CA GLY A 113 11.69 -10.89 -13.78
C GLY A 113 12.73 -10.24 -14.69
N GLU A 114 12.35 -9.19 -15.43
CA GLU A 114 13.26 -8.43 -16.29
C GLU A 114 14.19 -7.49 -15.51
N ILE A 115 13.87 -7.22 -14.23
CA ILE A 115 14.65 -6.32 -13.40
C ILE A 115 15.74 -7.15 -12.69
N ALA A 116 16.97 -7.06 -13.19
CA ALA A 116 18.12 -7.77 -12.63
C ALA A 116 18.30 -7.42 -11.14
N GLY A 117 18.07 -8.41 -10.27
CA GLY A 117 18.08 -8.24 -8.82
C GLY A 117 19.48 -8.20 -8.20
N SER A 118 20.51 -8.58 -8.95
CA SER A 118 21.91 -8.49 -8.53
C SER A 118 22.87 -8.58 -9.71
N SER A 119 23.93 -7.78 -9.70
CA SER A 119 25.01 -7.85 -10.69
C SER A 119 25.93 -9.06 -10.52
N ILE A 120 25.94 -9.71 -9.34
CA ILE A 120 26.81 -10.86 -9.04
C ILE A 120 26.09 -12.21 -9.15
N MET A 121 24.76 -12.23 -9.12
CA MET A 121 23.95 -13.44 -9.23
C MET A 121 23.10 -13.39 -10.51
N PRO A 122 23.62 -13.90 -11.64
CA PRO A 122 22.85 -13.98 -12.88
C PRO A 122 21.54 -14.73 -12.68
N GLY A 123 20.43 -14.19 -13.19
CA GLY A 123 19.11 -14.80 -13.09
C GLY A 123 18.41 -14.59 -11.74
N LYS A 124 19.00 -13.88 -10.77
CA LYS A 124 18.29 -13.47 -9.56
C LYS A 124 17.36 -12.29 -9.86
N THR A 125 16.08 -12.47 -9.57
CA THR A 125 15.02 -11.49 -9.76
C THR A 125 14.41 -11.11 -8.40
N ASN A 126 14.07 -9.84 -8.22
CA ASN A 126 13.43 -9.34 -6.99
C ASN A 126 12.16 -8.56 -7.36
N PRO A 127 11.09 -8.60 -6.55
CA PRO A 127 9.86 -7.85 -6.79
C PRO A 127 10.03 -6.37 -6.38
N VAL A 128 10.98 -5.65 -6.99
CA VAL A 128 11.42 -4.32 -6.54
C VAL A 128 10.29 -3.28 -6.53
N THR A 129 9.30 -3.43 -7.41
CA THR A 129 8.14 -2.54 -7.44
C THR A 129 7.29 -2.70 -6.17
N VAL A 130 7.16 -3.94 -5.69
CA VAL A 130 6.46 -4.25 -4.43
C VAL A 130 7.22 -3.68 -3.25
N GLU A 131 8.54 -3.85 -3.24
CA GLU A 131 9.42 -3.32 -2.19
C GLU A 131 9.37 -1.79 -2.12
N ALA A 132 9.42 -1.10 -3.28
CA ALA A 132 9.29 0.35 -3.35
C ALA A 132 7.91 0.83 -2.85
N ALA A 133 6.83 0.14 -3.21
CA ALA A 133 5.49 0.47 -2.72
C ALA A 133 5.35 0.30 -1.20
N MET A 134 5.98 -0.73 -0.63
CA MET A 134 6.05 -0.92 0.82
C MET A 134 6.83 0.19 1.52
N LEU A 135 7.95 0.64 0.94
CA LEU A 135 8.72 1.77 1.50
C LEU A 135 7.92 3.08 1.41
N ALA A 136 7.19 3.31 0.32
CA ALA A 136 6.28 4.44 0.20
C ALA A 136 5.18 4.41 1.28
N ALA A 137 4.61 3.24 1.56
CA ALA A 137 3.64 3.06 2.64
C ALA A 137 4.23 3.36 4.03
N ALA A 138 5.45 2.90 4.31
CA ALA A 138 6.14 3.23 5.56
C ALA A 138 6.37 4.75 5.69
N GLN A 139 6.75 5.42 4.61
CA GLN A 139 6.92 6.87 4.59
C GLN A 139 5.59 7.60 4.88
N VAL A 140 4.48 7.14 4.30
CA VAL A 140 3.14 7.70 4.56
C VAL A 140 2.77 7.61 6.04
N ALA A 141 3.10 6.50 6.70
CA ALA A 141 2.89 6.35 8.14
C ALA A 141 3.77 7.30 8.97
N GLY A 142 5.03 7.51 8.57
CA GLY A 142 5.91 8.50 9.20
C GLY A 142 5.38 9.93 9.07
N LEU A 143 4.86 10.29 7.89
CA LEU A 143 4.24 11.59 7.64
C LEU A 143 2.98 11.81 8.51
N ASP A 144 2.17 10.77 8.74
CA ASP A 144 1.01 10.84 9.65
C ASP A 144 1.45 11.15 11.07
N HIS A 145 2.50 10.49 11.56
CA HIS A 145 3.03 10.78 12.90
C HIS A 145 3.54 12.23 13.02
N ALA A 146 4.26 12.72 12.01
CA ALA A 146 4.67 14.13 11.96
C ALA A 146 3.45 15.08 11.96
N ASN A 147 2.36 14.73 11.27
CA ASN A 147 1.13 15.53 11.25
C ASN A 147 0.45 15.58 12.62
N GLN A 148 0.45 14.48 13.37
CA GLN A 148 -0.06 14.45 14.74
C GLN A 148 0.69 15.47 15.61
N MET A 149 2.01 15.45 15.58
CA MET A 149 2.86 16.39 16.33
C MET A 149 2.65 17.85 15.87
N ALA A 150 2.61 18.08 14.56
CA ALA A 150 2.41 19.42 14.00
C ALA A 150 1.03 20.00 14.33
N SER A 151 0.00 19.16 14.43
CA SER A 151 -1.36 19.61 14.74
C SER A 151 -1.55 20.01 16.20
N MET A 152 -0.66 19.58 17.10
CA MET A 152 -0.59 20.07 18.47
C MET A 152 0.02 21.48 18.55
N TYR A 153 0.72 21.92 17.49
CA TYR A 153 1.37 23.22 17.46
C TYR A 153 0.38 24.33 17.08
N GLY A 154 -0.12 24.99 18.11
CA GLY A 154 -1.00 26.15 18.01
C GLY A 154 -1.32 26.72 19.39
N GLU A 155 -1.73 27.97 19.42
CA GLU A 155 -2.10 28.67 20.64
C GLU A 155 -3.42 29.40 20.40
N PHE A 156 -4.34 29.29 21.38
CA PHE A 156 -5.65 29.94 21.39
C PHE A 156 -6.44 29.79 20.07
N GLU A 157 -6.50 30.83 19.22
CA GLU A 157 -7.34 30.87 18.02
C GLU A 157 -6.66 30.33 16.75
N LEU A 158 -5.34 30.04 16.77
CA LEU A 158 -4.59 29.76 15.54
C LEU A 158 -3.72 28.50 15.62
N ALA A 159 -3.97 27.56 14.71
CA ALA A 159 -3.06 26.46 14.42
C ALA A 159 -1.85 26.97 13.61
N MET A 160 -0.66 26.74 14.13
CA MET A 160 0.60 27.18 13.50
C MET A 160 1.25 26.08 12.65
N GLY A 161 0.89 24.81 12.88
CA GLY A 161 1.40 23.65 12.14
C GLY A 161 0.87 23.49 10.70
N ILE A 162 -0.02 24.36 10.23
CA ILE A 162 -0.70 24.26 8.91
C ILE A 162 0.29 24.01 7.75
N PRO A 163 1.43 24.72 7.63
CA PRO A 163 2.32 24.54 6.47
C PRO A 163 2.89 23.12 6.37
N LEU A 164 3.27 22.53 7.51
CA LEU A 164 3.82 21.18 7.57
C LEU A 164 2.74 20.13 7.28
N VAL A 165 1.58 20.24 7.93
CA VAL A 165 0.46 19.31 7.72
C VAL A 165 -0.01 19.35 6.26
N GLY A 166 -0.13 20.55 5.68
CA GLY A 166 -0.53 20.72 4.29
C GLY A 166 0.45 20.07 3.31
N TYR A 167 1.75 20.26 3.51
CA TYR A 167 2.78 19.61 2.69
C TYR A 167 2.73 18.09 2.81
N ASN A 168 2.72 17.58 4.04
CA ASN A 168 2.74 16.15 4.32
C ASN A 168 1.50 15.44 3.75
N VAL A 169 0.30 16.00 3.91
CA VAL A 169 -0.93 15.39 3.37
C VAL A 169 -0.87 15.28 1.84
N VAL A 170 -0.39 16.32 1.15
CA VAL A 170 -0.20 16.27 -0.31
C VAL A 170 0.84 15.21 -0.69
N GLU A 171 1.93 15.11 0.07
CA GLU A 171 2.97 14.12 -0.17
C GLU A 171 2.48 12.69 0.07
N GLN A 172 1.70 12.46 1.13
CA GLN A 172 1.04 11.17 1.39
C GLN A 172 0.15 10.76 0.21
N MET A 173 -0.67 11.68 -0.31
CA MET A 173 -1.54 11.41 -1.46
C MET A 173 -0.74 11.06 -2.71
N LYS A 174 0.36 11.78 -3.00
CA LYS A 174 1.23 11.49 -4.14
C LYS A 174 1.88 10.12 -4.02
N LEU A 175 2.55 9.84 -2.90
CA LEU A 175 3.23 8.58 -2.67
C LEU A 175 2.28 7.39 -2.78
N LEU A 176 1.10 7.46 -2.15
CA LEU A 176 0.11 6.39 -2.24
C LEU A 176 -0.45 6.22 -3.65
N SER A 177 -0.78 7.31 -4.34
CA SER A 177 -1.35 7.24 -5.69
C SER A 177 -0.38 6.58 -6.66
N GLU A 178 0.90 6.94 -6.58
CA GLU A 178 1.97 6.34 -7.39
C GLU A 178 2.19 4.87 -7.02
N ALA A 179 2.29 4.56 -5.73
CA ALA A 179 2.51 3.21 -5.24
C ALA A 179 1.36 2.27 -5.64
N LEU A 180 0.10 2.70 -5.47
CA LEU A 180 -1.08 1.91 -5.84
C LEU A 180 -1.16 1.68 -7.36
N ARG A 181 -0.85 2.70 -8.17
CA ARG A 181 -0.83 2.55 -9.64
C ARG A 181 0.25 1.57 -10.11
N LYS A 182 1.40 1.55 -9.46
CA LYS A 182 2.45 0.56 -9.76
C LYS A 182 2.11 -0.82 -9.20
N MET A 183 1.49 -0.89 -8.03
CA MET A 183 1.04 -2.15 -7.45
C MET A 183 -0.04 -2.81 -8.32
N SER A 184 -0.96 -2.03 -8.92
CA SER A 184 -2.01 -2.60 -9.77
C SER A 184 -1.44 -3.32 -11.00
N THR A 185 -0.31 -2.87 -11.56
CA THR A 185 0.34 -3.58 -12.66
C THR A 185 0.97 -4.88 -12.19
N VAL A 186 1.57 -4.90 -11.00
CA VAL A 186 2.12 -6.14 -10.41
C VAL A 186 1.00 -7.14 -10.13
N VAL A 187 -0.12 -6.70 -9.55
CA VAL A 187 -1.26 -7.57 -9.25
C VAL A 187 -1.84 -8.20 -10.53
N GLY A 188 -1.95 -7.44 -11.62
CA GLY A 188 -2.38 -7.98 -12.93
C GLY A 188 -1.39 -8.96 -13.56
N ASP A 189 -0.13 -8.94 -13.13
CA ASP A 189 0.95 -9.78 -13.63
C ASP A 189 1.13 -11.09 -12.82
N ILE A 190 0.47 -11.23 -11.67
CA ILE A 190 0.56 -12.45 -10.85
C ILE A 190 0.17 -13.68 -11.67
N ARG A 191 1.04 -14.70 -11.70
CA ARG A 191 0.77 -16.01 -12.29
C ARG A 191 0.91 -17.10 -11.23
N PRO A 192 -0.16 -17.85 -10.90
CA PRO A 192 -0.09 -18.90 -9.89
C PRO A 192 0.69 -20.10 -10.42
N ASN A 193 1.56 -20.66 -9.58
CA ASN A 193 2.17 -21.97 -9.79
C ASN A 193 1.25 -23.05 -9.23
N ALA A 194 0.20 -23.39 -10.00
CA ALA A 194 -0.86 -24.30 -9.57
C ALA A 194 -0.33 -25.67 -9.12
N GLU A 195 0.68 -26.20 -9.80
CA GLU A 195 1.29 -27.49 -9.47
C GLU A 195 1.98 -27.44 -8.10
N ARG A 196 2.73 -26.38 -7.83
CA ARG A 196 3.41 -26.20 -6.54
C ARG A 196 2.44 -25.95 -5.39
N MET A 197 1.48 -25.07 -5.60
CA MET A 197 0.41 -24.79 -4.62
C MET A 197 -0.37 -26.07 -4.29
N ARG A 198 -0.69 -26.88 -5.30
CA ARG A 198 -1.34 -28.18 -5.13
C ARG A 198 -0.50 -29.12 -4.26
N ARG A 199 0.79 -29.29 -4.59
CA ARG A 199 1.70 -30.13 -3.79
C ARG A 199 1.77 -29.66 -2.33
N GLN A 200 1.89 -28.36 -2.10
CA GLN A 200 1.94 -27.79 -0.75
C GLN A 200 0.63 -28.03 0.02
N ALA A 201 -0.52 -27.87 -0.63
CA ALA A 201 -1.83 -28.12 -0.04
C ALA A 201 -2.03 -29.61 0.31
N GLU A 202 -1.67 -30.52 -0.60
CA GLU A 202 -1.80 -31.97 -0.40
C GLU A 202 -0.81 -32.52 0.65
N SER A 203 0.31 -31.83 0.86
CA SER A 203 1.31 -32.19 1.89
C SER A 203 0.98 -31.62 3.28
N SER A 204 -0.04 -30.77 3.39
CA SER A 204 -0.37 -30.09 4.64
C SER A 204 -1.34 -30.90 5.49
N PRO A 205 -1.04 -31.14 6.79
CA PRO A 205 -2.00 -31.73 7.72
C PRO A 205 -3.31 -30.92 7.86
N ALA A 206 -3.30 -29.63 7.48
CA ALA A 206 -4.47 -28.77 7.50
C ALA A 206 -5.62 -29.29 6.63
N ILE A 207 -5.34 -30.13 5.63
CA ILE A 207 -6.37 -30.76 4.80
C ILE A 207 -7.35 -31.59 5.64
N ALA A 208 -6.91 -32.09 6.80
CA ALA A 208 -7.74 -32.83 7.74
C ALA A 208 -8.94 -32.02 8.25
N ALA A 209 -8.86 -30.69 8.33
CA ALA A 209 -10.00 -29.86 8.71
C ALA A 209 -11.16 -29.97 7.69
N VAL A 210 -10.82 -30.12 6.41
CA VAL A 210 -11.83 -30.33 5.36
C VAL A 210 -12.33 -31.77 5.37
N LEU A 211 -11.44 -32.73 5.63
CA LEU A 211 -11.80 -34.15 5.74
C LEU A 211 -12.71 -34.43 6.95
N ALA A 212 -12.53 -33.72 8.07
CA ALA A 212 -13.30 -33.91 9.30
C ALA A 212 -14.81 -33.71 9.08
N ALA A 213 -15.19 -32.77 8.20
CA ALA A 213 -16.59 -32.53 7.85
C ALA A 213 -17.25 -33.67 7.07
N ARG A 214 -16.47 -34.55 6.42
CA ARG A 214 -16.98 -35.67 5.61
C ARG A 214 -16.74 -37.05 6.24
N LEU A 215 -15.62 -37.23 6.91
CA LEU A 215 -15.16 -38.51 7.44
C LEU A 215 -15.27 -38.59 8.97
N GLY A 216 -15.61 -37.48 9.64
CA GLY A 216 -15.58 -37.37 11.09
C GLY A 216 -14.18 -37.04 11.62
N TYR A 217 -14.14 -36.49 12.84
CA TYR A 217 -12.91 -36.00 13.47
C TYR A 217 -11.85 -37.09 13.66
N ASP A 218 -12.24 -38.26 14.17
CA ASP A 218 -11.30 -39.34 14.50
C ASP A 218 -10.57 -39.89 13.28
N ALA A 219 -11.29 -40.05 12.16
CA ALA A 219 -10.71 -40.47 10.89
C ALA A 219 -9.76 -39.39 10.35
N ALA A 220 -10.19 -38.13 10.35
CA ALA A 220 -9.37 -37.02 9.89
C ALA A 220 -8.09 -36.84 10.72
N ALA A 221 -8.17 -37.03 12.03
CA ALA A 221 -7.02 -36.94 12.93
C ALA A 221 -6.00 -38.08 12.72
N LYS A 222 -6.44 -39.27 12.29
CA LYS A 222 -5.53 -40.36 11.88
C LYS A 222 -4.85 -40.02 10.56
N ILE A 223 -5.59 -39.52 9.58
CA ILE A 223 -5.05 -39.08 8.27
C ILE A 223 -4.03 -37.96 8.45
N ALA A 224 -4.32 -36.96 9.29
CA ALA A 224 -3.41 -35.85 9.59
C ALA A 224 -2.06 -36.32 10.15
N ARG A 225 -2.08 -37.36 11.00
CA ARG A 225 -0.86 -37.94 11.60
C ARG A 225 0.01 -38.65 10.56
N GLU A 226 -0.59 -39.39 9.65
CA GLU A 226 0.14 -40.01 8.53
C GLU A 226 0.77 -38.94 7.62
N ILE A 227 0.03 -37.87 7.29
CA ILE A 227 0.54 -36.76 6.48
C ILE A 227 1.71 -36.06 7.18
N ALA A 228 1.60 -35.79 8.48
CA ALA A 228 2.67 -35.20 9.27
C ALA A 228 3.93 -36.09 9.33
N ALA A 229 3.77 -37.41 9.16
CA ALA A 229 4.89 -38.36 9.04
C ALA A 229 5.49 -38.44 7.62
N GLY A 230 5.02 -37.62 6.68
CA GLY A 230 5.53 -37.53 5.31
C GLY A 230 4.82 -38.45 4.31
N VAL A 231 3.71 -39.07 4.69
CA VAL A 231 2.90 -39.89 3.77
C VAL A 231 2.04 -38.96 2.91
N PRO A 232 2.04 -39.09 1.57
CA PRO A 232 1.15 -38.32 0.73
C PRO A 232 -0.31 -38.49 1.15
N ALA A 233 -1.10 -37.42 1.14
CA ALA A 233 -2.49 -37.46 1.61
C ALA A 233 -3.34 -38.53 0.92
N ALA A 234 -3.10 -38.78 -0.38
CA ALA A 234 -3.81 -39.80 -1.14
C ALA A 234 -3.52 -41.22 -0.61
N ASP A 235 -2.27 -41.47 -0.22
CA ASP A 235 -1.86 -42.76 0.32
C ASP A 235 -2.32 -42.93 1.78
N ALA A 236 -2.33 -41.85 2.56
CA ALA A 236 -2.89 -41.84 3.91
C ALA A 236 -4.39 -42.18 3.92
N LEU A 237 -5.15 -41.67 2.95
CA LEU A 237 -6.57 -42.02 2.76
C LEU A 237 -6.74 -43.50 2.41
N ARG A 238 -5.98 -44.00 1.42
CA ARG A 238 -6.03 -45.40 1.00
C ARG A 238 -5.69 -46.37 2.12
N ARG A 239 -4.66 -46.08 2.93
CA ARG A 239 -4.25 -46.91 4.09
C ARG A 239 -5.36 -47.07 5.12
N LEU A 240 -6.21 -46.07 5.25
CA LEU A 240 -7.34 -46.08 6.19
C LEU A 240 -8.65 -46.57 5.56
N GLY A 241 -8.59 -47.11 4.33
CA GLY A 241 -9.72 -47.72 3.65
C GLY A 241 -10.65 -46.73 2.93
N TYR A 242 -10.20 -45.49 2.69
CA TYR A 242 -10.97 -44.50 1.95
C TYR A 242 -10.55 -44.47 0.48
N GLU A 243 -11.39 -44.99 -0.41
CA GLU A 243 -11.26 -44.83 -1.87
C GLU A 243 -11.97 -43.57 -2.32
N VAL A 244 -11.38 -42.41 -2.06
CA VAL A 244 -11.99 -41.13 -2.42
C VAL A 244 -10.96 -40.21 -3.05
N ASP A 245 -11.36 -39.55 -4.14
CA ASP A 245 -10.55 -38.52 -4.79
C ASP A 245 -10.41 -37.32 -3.85
N LEU A 246 -9.17 -36.96 -3.52
CA LEU A 246 -8.82 -35.78 -2.71
C LEU A 246 -9.40 -34.49 -3.30
N GLU A 247 -9.45 -34.36 -4.63
CA GLU A 247 -10.04 -33.19 -5.28
C GLU A 247 -11.54 -33.09 -4.97
N GLU A 248 -12.23 -34.23 -4.95
CA GLU A 248 -13.65 -34.33 -4.67
C GLU A 248 -13.95 -34.11 -3.18
N LEU A 249 -13.15 -34.73 -2.28
CA LEU A 249 -13.25 -34.65 -0.82
C LEU A 249 -12.98 -33.26 -0.28
N ALA A 250 -11.90 -32.63 -0.75
CA ALA A 250 -11.54 -31.29 -0.33
C ALA A 250 -12.44 -30.21 -0.98
N GLY A 251 -13.20 -30.57 -2.01
CA GLY A 251 -14.05 -29.63 -2.77
C GLY A 251 -13.23 -28.54 -3.47
N LEU A 252 -11.95 -28.80 -3.74
CA LEU A 252 -11.01 -27.83 -4.32
C LEU A 252 -11.49 -27.32 -5.69
N ARG A 253 -12.08 -28.20 -6.51
CA ARG A 253 -12.72 -27.83 -7.79
C ARG A 253 -13.92 -26.89 -7.65
N ARG A 254 -14.71 -26.97 -6.57
CA ARG A 254 -15.91 -26.14 -6.39
C ARG A 254 -15.58 -24.70 -5.96
N ARG A 255 -14.40 -24.46 -5.38
CA ARG A 255 -13.93 -23.13 -4.96
C ARG A 255 -13.08 -22.43 -6.02
N ALA A 256 -12.40 -23.17 -6.90
CA ALA A 256 -11.60 -22.59 -7.99
C ALA A 256 -12.44 -22.07 -9.18
N ASN A 257 -13.67 -22.56 -9.34
CA ASN A 257 -14.60 -22.19 -10.43
C ASN A 257 -15.70 -21.19 -10.01
N ARG A 258 -15.55 -20.54 -8.84
CA ARG A 258 -16.39 -19.42 -8.39
C ARG A 258 -15.54 -18.18 -8.29
#